data_AF-A0A7C4IXQ9-F1
#
_entry.id   AF-A0A7C4IXQ9-F1
#
_cell.length_a   1.000
_cell.length_b   1.000
_cell.length_c   1.000
_cell.angle_alpha   90.00
_cell.angle_beta   90.00
_cell.angle_gamma   90.00
#
_symmetry.space_group_name_H-M   'P 1'
#
loop_
_entity.id
_entity.type
_entity.pdbx_description
1 polymer ?
#
loop_
_entity_poly.entity_id
_entity_poly.type
_entity_poly.pdbx_seq_one_letter_code
_entity_poly.pdbx_strand_id
1 'polypeptide(L)'
;MEKHLKEGTDAPAATKEQKRIAKEIEAVFEKFYGGKTAYSRGQFYKDDFFLRTDYALVVLNKNNEILVSFADHTRPSYAALFAFMLEGIEGANLFICEDYRTDEDGSMVCDEEDGSTTAAIIWDQKERYYTMLKKKVEHIVIRRTRKPASK
;
A
#
# COMPACT_ATOMS: atom_id res chain seq x y z
N MET A 1 -14.87 14.91 39.54
CA MET A 1 -13.71 14.01 39.33
C MET A 1 -14.26 12.67 38.89
N GLU A 2 -14.36 12.42 37.58
CA GLU A 2 -14.78 11.11 37.08
C GLU A 2 -13.92 10.69 35.89
N LYS A 3 -13.06 9.71 36.21
CA LYS A 3 -12.65 8.54 35.45
C LYS A 3 -12.13 8.74 34.01
N HIS A 4 -10.79 8.74 33.95
CA HIS A 4 -10.00 8.23 32.84
C HIS A 4 -10.55 6.88 32.32
N LEU A 5 -11.15 6.90 31.13
CA LEU A 5 -11.21 5.74 30.25
C LEU A 5 -9.90 5.71 29.45
N LYS A 6 -8.91 4.99 29.99
CA LYS A 6 -7.85 4.41 29.17
C LYS A 6 -8.46 3.21 28.46
N GLU A 7 -8.99 3.42 27.27
CA GLU A 7 -9.27 2.31 26.35
C GLU A 7 -8.01 2.05 25.53
N GLY A 8 -7.37 0.93 25.85
CA GLY A 8 -6.23 0.41 25.10
C GLY A 8 -6.63 0.14 23.65
N THR A 9 -5.78 0.57 22.72
CA THR A 9 -5.82 0.10 21.34
C THR A 9 -4.54 -0.70 21.11
N ASP A 10 -4.63 -2.01 21.37
CA ASP A 10 -3.63 -3.02 21.01
C ASP A 10 -3.49 -3.09 19.48
N ALA A 11 -2.69 -2.20 18.91
CA ALA A 11 -2.11 -2.40 17.59
C ALA A 11 -0.67 -2.91 17.81
N PRO A 12 -0.26 -4.05 17.21
CA PRO A 12 1.15 -4.38 17.21
C PRO A 12 1.88 -3.24 16.49
N ALA A 13 2.78 -2.59 17.22
CA ALA A 13 3.48 -1.44 16.69
C ALA A 13 4.42 -1.93 15.57
N ALA A 14 4.15 -1.52 14.33
CA ALA A 14 5.00 -1.83 13.18
C ALA A 14 6.49 -1.70 13.55
N THR A 15 7.27 -2.73 13.20
CA THR A 15 8.66 -2.81 13.60
C THR A 15 9.47 -1.65 13.00
N LYS A 16 10.64 -1.34 13.57
CA LYS A 16 11.55 -0.34 13.00
C LYS A 16 11.89 -0.65 11.53
N GLU A 17 12.03 -1.93 11.23
CA GLU A 17 12.31 -2.41 9.88
C GLU A 17 11.13 -2.22 8.94
N GLN A 18 9.91 -2.59 9.35
CA GLN A 18 8.71 -2.32 8.54
C GLN A 18 8.51 -0.82 8.28
N LYS A 19 8.81 0.03 9.27
CA LYS A 19 8.76 1.50 9.09
C LYS A 19 9.82 2.00 8.11
N ARG A 20 11.01 1.38 8.08
CA ARG A 20 12.05 1.68 7.08
C ARG A 20 11.59 1.29 5.69
N ILE A 21 11.14 0.05 5.51
CA ILE A 21 10.64 -0.47 4.23
C ILE A 21 9.45 0.37 3.75
N ALA A 22 8.49 0.68 4.62
CA ALA A 22 7.36 1.55 4.28
C ALA A 22 7.82 2.90 3.72
N LYS A 23 8.78 3.57 4.37
CA LYS A 23 9.34 4.84 3.85
C LYS A 23 10.02 4.69 2.50
N GLU A 24 10.71 3.58 2.26
CA GLU A 24 11.34 3.30 0.96
C GLU A 24 10.29 3.05 -0.12
N ILE A 25 9.20 2.32 0.20
CA ILE A 25 8.04 2.18 -0.68
C ILE A 25 7.47 3.56 -1.02
N GLU A 26 7.24 4.42 -0.02
CA GLU A 26 6.74 5.79 -0.26
C GLU A 26 7.67 6.58 -1.19
N ALA A 27 8.99 6.53 -0.94
CA ALA A 27 9.99 7.22 -1.74
C ALA A 27 10.06 6.73 -3.19
N VAL A 28 9.72 5.46 -3.45
CA VAL A 28 9.60 4.92 -4.82
C VAL A 28 8.54 5.68 -5.60
N PHE A 29 7.36 5.92 -5.01
CA PHE A 29 6.26 6.59 -5.70
C PHE A 29 6.38 8.11 -5.67
N GLU A 30 6.86 8.71 -4.58
CA GLU A 30 7.00 10.17 -4.43
C GLU A 30 7.83 10.80 -5.57
N LYS A 31 8.88 10.11 -6.04
CA LYS A 31 9.71 10.54 -7.18
C LYS A 31 8.93 10.75 -8.49
N PHE A 32 7.79 10.08 -8.67
CA PHE A 32 6.98 10.13 -9.89
C PHE A 32 5.83 11.15 -9.79
N TYR A 33 5.43 11.52 -8.58
CA TYR A 33 4.31 12.43 -8.33
C TYR A 33 4.75 13.89 -8.12
N GLY A 34 5.98 14.27 -8.50
CA GLY A 34 6.60 15.58 -8.30
C GLY A 34 5.64 16.78 -8.28
N GLY A 35 5.20 17.15 -7.07
CA GLY A 35 4.35 18.32 -6.81
C GLY A 35 2.86 18.20 -7.15
N LYS A 36 2.35 17.02 -7.55
CA LYS A 36 0.91 16.80 -7.83
C LYS A 36 0.18 16.21 -6.61
N THR A 37 -0.90 16.87 -6.21
CA THR A 37 -1.74 16.61 -5.02
C THR A 37 -2.67 15.40 -5.16
N ALA A 38 -2.13 14.23 -5.50
CA ALA A 38 -2.92 12.99 -5.53
C ALA A 38 -2.16 11.77 -4.95
N TYR A 39 -1.29 12.02 -3.96
CA TYR A 39 -0.61 10.96 -3.22
C TYR A 39 -1.34 10.72 -1.89
N SER A 40 -1.97 9.56 -1.74
CA SER A 40 -2.39 9.10 -0.43
C SER A 40 -1.14 8.65 0.32
N ARG A 41 -0.74 9.39 1.36
CA ARG A 41 0.35 8.94 2.25
C ARG A 41 0.06 7.53 2.73
N GLY A 42 1.08 6.68 2.75
CA GLY A 42 0.90 5.30 3.16
C GLY A 42 0.46 5.22 4.62
N GLN A 43 -0.41 4.26 4.94
CA GLN A 43 -0.98 4.10 6.26
C GLN A 43 -0.74 2.69 6.79
N PHE A 44 -0.34 2.60 8.05
CA PHE A 44 -0.39 1.35 8.79
C PHE A 44 -1.81 1.12 9.30
N TYR A 45 -2.31 -0.09 9.09
CA TYR A 45 -3.53 -0.59 9.71
C TYR A 45 -3.32 -2.01 10.20
N LYS A 46 -3.41 -2.19 11.52
CA LYS A 46 -2.95 -3.40 12.21
C LYS A 46 -1.47 -3.64 11.87
N ASP A 47 -1.12 -4.82 11.38
CA ASP A 47 0.28 -5.22 11.12
C ASP A 47 0.77 -4.92 9.71
N ASP A 48 -0.09 -4.35 8.87
CA ASP A 48 0.17 -4.17 7.46
C ASP A 48 0.19 -2.68 7.12
N PHE A 49 1.07 -2.33 6.19
CA PHE A 49 1.15 -1.01 5.59
C PHE A 49 0.53 -1.02 4.21
N PHE A 50 -0.26 0.00 3.92
CA PHE A 50 -0.97 0.16 2.67
C PHE A 50 -0.54 1.47 2.04
N LEU A 51 -0.10 1.40 0.79
CA LEU A 51 0.10 2.55 -0.06
C LEU A 51 -0.77 2.38 -1.30
N ARG A 52 -1.55 3.39 -1.61
CA ARG A 52 -2.35 3.44 -2.82
C ARG A 52 -1.98 4.67 -3.62
N THR A 53 -1.82 4.45 -4.92
CA THR A 53 -1.54 5.48 -5.91
C THR A 53 -2.43 5.27 -7.12
N ASP A 54 -2.38 6.18 -8.10
CA ASP A 54 -3.07 6.04 -9.39
C ASP A 54 -2.66 4.71 -10.08
N TYR A 55 -1.36 4.42 -10.08
CA TYR A 55 -0.80 3.26 -10.78
C TYR A 55 -0.88 1.93 -10.02
N ALA A 56 -0.96 1.95 -8.69
CA ALA A 56 -0.74 0.73 -7.91
C ALA A 56 -1.36 0.76 -6.52
N LEU A 57 -1.76 -0.43 -6.08
CA LEU A 57 -1.98 -0.78 -4.68
C LEU A 57 -0.80 -1.61 -4.18
N VAL A 58 -0.15 -1.14 -3.12
CA VAL A 58 0.98 -1.80 -2.47
C VAL A 58 0.63 -2.11 -1.03
N VAL A 59 0.83 -3.36 -0.62
CA VAL A 59 0.66 -3.82 0.75
C VAL A 59 1.97 -4.41 1.25
N LEU A 60 2.51 -3.86 2.33
CA LEU A 60 3.61 -4.46 3.08
C LEU A 60 3.01 -5.21 4.27
N ASN A 61 3.11 -6.53 4.27
CA ASN A 61 2.54 -7.33 5.36
C ASN A 61 3.52 -7.52 6.54
N LYS A 62 3.05 -8.16 7.60
CA LYS A 62 3.84 -8.52 8.80
C LYS A 62 5.12 -9.35 8.55
N ASN A 63 5.24 -10.01 7.40
CA ASN A 63 6.38 -10.85 7.03
C ASN A 63 7.42 -10.10 6.17
N ASN A 64 7.29 -8.77 6.05
CA ASN A 64 8.03 -7.95 5.09
C ASN A 64 7.84 -8.38 3.63
N GLU A 65 6.64 -8.85 3.28
CA GLU A 65 6.28 -9.14 1.89
C GLU A 65 5.58 -7.92 1.30
N ILE A 66 6.11 -7.42 0.19
CA ILE A 66 5.53 -6.35 -0.63
C ILE A 66 4.65 -7.03 -1.66
N LEU A 67 3.34 -6.89 -1.50
CA LEU A 67 2.33 -7.30 -2.47
C LEU A 67 1.98 -6.08 -3.31
N VAL A 68 2.22 -6.14 -4.61
CA VAL A 68 1.85 -5.06 -5.54
C VAL A 68 0.83 -5.56 -6.55
N SER A 69 -0.26 -4.83 -6.71
CA SER A 69 -1.24 -4.98 -7.78
C SER A 69 -1.30 -3.67 -8.54
N PHE A 70 -1.15 -3.73 -9.87
CA PHE A 70 -1.23 -2.54 -10.71
C PHE A 70 -2.67 -2.28 -11.11
N ALA A 71 -3.00 -1.00 -11.29
CA ALA A 71 -4.27 -0.65 -11.94
C ALA A 71 -4.21 -1.11 -13.40
N ASP A 72 -5.33 -1.57 -13.96
CA ASP A 72 -5.46 -1.99 -15.36
C ASP A 72 -5.03 -0.94 -16.40
N HIS A 73 -5.16 0.35 -16.07
CA HIS A 73 -4.69 1.45 -16.92
C HIS A 73 -3.18 1.72 -16.79
N THR A 74 -2.48 1.04 -15.88
CA THR A 74 -1.04 1.20 -15.68
C THR A 74 -0.29 0.63 -16.87
N ARG A 75 0.48 1.48 -17.54
CA ARG A 75 1.28 1.05 -18.69
C ARG A 75 2.28 -0.04 -18.26
N PRO A 76 2.48 -1.10 -19.06
CA PRO A 76 3.43 -2.17 -18.73
C PRO A 76 4.85 -1.66 -18.42
N SER A 77 5.30 -0.59 -19.09
CA SER A 77 6.61 0.03 -18.81
C SER A 77 6.69 0.66 -17.42
N TYR A 78 5.59 1.23 -16.92
CA TYR A 78 5.54 1.82 -15.59
C TYR A 78 5.44 0.72 -14.54
N ALA A 79 4.62 -0.31 -14.78
CA ALA A 79 4.53 -1.48 -13.91
C ALA A 79 5.90 -2.17 -13.75
N ALA A 80 6.62 -2.38 -14.85
CA ALA A 80 7.97 -2.95 -14.83
C ALA A 80 8.96 -2.07 -14.05
N LEU A 81 8.90 -0.74 -14.22
CA LEU A 81 9.75 0.20 -13.50
C LEU A 81 9.47 0.19 -11.99
N PHE A 82 8.20 0.25 -11.59
CA PHE A 82 7.82 0.16 -10.18
C PHE A 82 8.21 -1.17 -9.55
N ALA A 83 7.96 -2.28 -10.24
CA ALA A 83 8.37 -3.61 -9.77
C ALA A 83 9.89 -3.67 -9.55
N PHE A 84 10.69 -3.17 -10.51
CA PHE A 84 12.14 -3.12 -10.39
C PHE A 84 12.61 -2.30 -9.17
N MET A 85 12.02 -1.13 -8.93
CA MET A 85 12.39 -0.30 -7.78
C MET A 85 11.97 -0.93 -6.44
N LEU A 86 10.78 -1.52 -6.37
CA LEU A 86 10.28 -2.20 -5.18
C LEU A 86 11.10 -3.46 -4.85
N GLU A 87 11.55 -4.20 -5.87
CA GLU A 87 12.46 -5.34 -5.70
C GLU A 87 13.81 -4.92 -5.09
N GLY A 88 14.23 -3.67 -5.33
CA GLY A 88 15.46 -3.10 -4.80
C GLY A 88 15.42 -2.86 -3.27
N ILE A 89 14.25 -2.89 -2.63
CA ILE A 89 14.09 -2.62 -1.20
C ILE A 89 14.64 -3.81 -0.40
N GLU A 90 15.72 -3.57 0.34
CA GLU A 90 16.34 -4.59 1.18
C GLU A 90 15.41 -5.05 2.32
N GLY A 91 15.57 -6.29 2.78
CA GLY A 91 14.79 -6.82 3.89
C GLY A 91 13.33 -7.17 3.56
N ALA A 92 12.92 -7.03 2.29
CA ALA A 92 11.58 -7.33 1.82
C ALA A 92 11.56 -8.30 0.63
N ASN A 93 10.44 -9.01 0.44
CA ASN A 93 10.20 -9.85 -0.72
C ASN A 93 9.07 -9.27 -1.57
N LEU A 94 9.29 -9.09 -2.87
CA LEU A 94 8.26 -8.62 -3.80
C LEU A 94 7.43 -9.78 -4.38
N PHE A 95 6.10 -9.58 -4.42
CA PHE A 95 5.13 -10.43 -5.09
C PHE A 95 4.23 -9.56 -5.97
N ILE A 96 4.11 -9.94 -7.24
CA ILE A 96 3.24 -9.26 -8.20
C ILE A 96 1.91 -10.02 -8.21
N CYS A 97 0.83 -9.29 -7.94
CA CYS A 97 -0.53 -9.79 -7.85
C CYS A 97 -1.29 -9.51 -9.15
N GLU A 98 -2.49 -10.08 -9.28
CA GLU A 98 -3.40 -9.76 -10.39
C GLU A 98 -3.69 -8.26 -10.41
N ASP A 99 -3.70 -7.68 -11.61
CA ASP A 99 -4.05 -6.28 -11.80
C ASP A 99 -5.52 -6.07 -11.40
N TYR A 100 -5.78 -4.99 -10.67
CA TYR A 100 -7.13 -4.66 -10.26
C TYR A 100 -7.79 -3.75 -11.29
N ARG A 101 -9.05 -4.05 -11.62
CA ARG A 101 -9.85 -3.19 -12.49
C ARG A 101 -10.14 -1.87 -11.79
N THR A 102 -9.86 -0.78 -12.50
CA THR A 102 -10.44 0.52 -12.16
C THR A 102 -11.79 0.59 -12.89
N ASP A 103 -12.87 0.90 -12.17
CA ASP A 103 -14.19 1.04 -12.80
C ASP A 103 -14.23 2.30 -13.68
N GLU A 104 -15.29 2.46 -14.48
CA GLU A 104 -15.45 3.60 -15.42
C GLU A 104 -15.44 4.97 -14.71
N ASP A 105 -15.73 4.99 -13.40
CA ASP A 105 -15.69 6.18 -12.54
C ASP A 105 -14.32 6.40 -11.85
N GLY A 106 -13.28 5.60 -12.18
CA GLY A 106 -11.96 5.68 -11.53
C GLY A 106 -11.98 5.44 -10.01
N SER A 107 -13.13 4.98 -9.51
CA SER A 107 -13.57 5.03 -8.14
C SER A 107 -13.34 3.69 -7.46
N MET A 108 -12.08 3.40 -7.14
CA MET A 108 -11.85 2.82 -5.82
C MET A 108 -12.18 3.91 -4.78
N VAL A 109 -13.46 4.22 -4.55
CA VAL A 109 -14.02 5.21 -3.60
C VAL A 109 -13.00 6.23 -3.08
N CYS A 110 -12.77 7.27 -3.86
CA CYS A 110 -12.38 8.57 -3.34
C CYS A 110 -13.59 9.47 -3.60
N ASP A 111 -14.23 9.97 -2.54
CA ASP A 111 -15.17 11.08 -2.67
C ASP A 111 -14.29 12.31 -3.00
N GLU A 112 -14.11 12.57 -4.30
CA GLU A 112 -13.28 13.65 -4.82
C GLU A 112 -14.19 14.84 -5.18
N GLU A 113 -14.53 15.65 -4.20
CA GLU A 113 -14.82 17.06 -4.46
C GLU A 113 -13.56 17.89 -4.15
N ASP A 114 -13.15 18.72 -5.12
CA ASP A 114 -12.18 19.82 -4.99
C ASP A 114 -10.74 19.49 -4.60
N GLY A 115 -10.13 18.46 -5.23
CA GLY A 115 -8.66 18.36 -5.33
C GLY A 115 -7.90 18.24 -4.01
N SER A 116 -8.61 17.92 -2.91
CA SER A 116 -8.04 17.61 -1.61
C SER A 116 -8.78 16.44 -0.98
N THR A 117 -8.30 15.22 -1.21
CA THR A 117 -8.80 14.04 -0.48
C THR A 117 -8.29 14.13 0.95
N THR A 118 -9.10 14.67 1.86
CA THR A 118 -8.97 14.26 3.26
C THR A 118 -9.40 12.81 3.30
N ALA A 119 -8.45 11.90 3.37
CA ALA A 119 -8.67 10.46 3.55
C ALA A 119 -9.29 10.16 4.93
N ALA A 120 -10.39 10.83 5.27
CA ALA A 120 -11.25 10.53 6.39
C ALA A 120 -12.06 9.29 6.00
N ILE A 121 -11.38 8.14 6.00
CA ILE A 121 -12.05 6.86 6.12
C ILE A 121 -12.93 7.00 7.37
N ILE A 122 -14.25 7.06 7.19
CA ILE A 122 -15.19 7.08 8.32
C ILE A 122 -14.81 5.88 9.20
N TRP A 123 -14.56 6.13 10.48
CA TRP A 123 -13.83 5.19 11.35
C TRP A 123 -14.54 3.82 11.44
N ASP A 124 -15.85 3.81 11.26
CA ASP A 124 -16.72 2.62 11.19
C ASP A 124 -16.55 1.79 9.90
N GLN A 125 -16.00 2.37 8.84
CA GLN A 125 -15.75 1.70 7.56
C GLN A 125 -14.28 1.28 7.36
N LYS A 126 -13.40 1.59 8.31
CA LYS A 126 -11.96 1.33 8.21
C LYS A 126 -11.63 -0.15 8.01
N GLU A 127 -12.23 -1.03 8.80
CA GLU A 127 -12.04 -2.48 8.67
C GLU A 127 -12.48 -2.98 7.29
N ARG A 128 -13.66 -2.53 6.82
CA ARG A 128 -14.21 -2.89 5.51
C ARG A 128 -13.30 -2.43 4.37
N TYR A 129 -12.78 -1.21 4.46
CA TYR A 129 -11.88 -0.63 3.47
C TYR A 129 -10.57 -1.43 3.35
N TYR A 130 -9.85 -1.63 4.45
CA TYR A 130 -8.59 -2.37 4.42
C TYR A 130 -8.77 -3.85 4.08
N THR A 131 -9.89 -4.46 4.48
CA THR A 131 -10.24 -5.82 4.04
C THR A 131 -10.44 -5.89 2.53
N MET A 132 -11.11 -4.90 1.93
CA MET A 132 -11.32 -4.82 0.49
C MET A 132 -10.00 -4.62 -0.26
N LEU A 133 -9.08 -3.77 0.25
CA LEU A 133 -7.73 -3.64 -0.32
C LEU A 133 -6.94 -4.95 -0.26
N LYS A 134 -6.98 -5.66 0.88
CA LYS A 134 -6.31 -6.98 1.00
C LYS A 134 -6.81 -7.99 -0.01
N LYS A 135 -8.13 -8.05 -0.22
CA LYS A 135 -8.75 -8.94 -1.23
C LYS A 135 -8.26 -8.63 -2.64
N LYS A 136 -7.98 -7.36 -2.96
CA LYS A 136 -7.45 -6.97 -4.28
C LYS A 136 -6.01 -7.43 -4.53
N VAL A 137 -5.23 -7.66 -3.48
CA VAL A 137 -3.84 -8.16 -3.58
C VAL A 137 -3.71 -9.64 -3.18
N GLU A 138 -4.82 -10.37 -3.10
CA GLU A 138 -4.84 -11.76 -2.59
C GLU A 138 -4.32 -12.78 -3.62
N HIS A 139 -4.44 -12.49 -4.92
CA HIS A 139 -4.05 -13.40 -6.00
C HIS A 139 -2.66 -13.07 -6.56
N ILE A 140 -1.66 -13.86 -6.19
CA ILE A 140 -0.27 -13.70 -6.65
C ILE A 140 -0.10 -14.34 -8.03
N VAL A 141 0.35 -13.55 -9.00
CA VAL A 141 0.68 -14.00 -10.37
C VAL A 141 2.16 -14.40 -10.48
N ILE A 142 3.05 -13.67 -9.80
CA ILE A 142 4.49 -13.92 -9.83
C ILE A 142 5.05 -13.93 -8.41
N ARG A 143 5.67 -15.05 -8.03
CA ARG A 143 6.27 -15.27 -6.71
C ARG A 143 7.79 -15.07 -6.77
N ARG A 144 8.31 -14.05 -6.07
CA ARG A 144 9.74 -13.74 -5.84
C ARG A 144 10.60 -13.54 -7.11
N THR A 145 11.16 -12.33 -7.25
CA THR A 145 12.27 -12.06 -8.18
C THR A 145 13.67 -12.20 -7.57
N ARG A 146 13.83 -12.48 -6.26
CA ARG A 146 15.14 -12.78 -5.64
C ARG A 146 15.30 -14.21 -5.11
N LYS A 147 16.39 -14.87 -5.53
CA LYS A 147 17.01 -16.03 -4.87
C LYS A 147 17.61 -15.58 -3.53
N PRO A 148 17.60 -16.43 -2.48
CA PRO A 148 18.35 -16.14 -1.25
C PRO A 148 19.85 -16.05 -1.57
N ALA A 149 20.57 -15.20 -0.84
CA ALA A 149 22.03 -15.15 -0.89
C ALA A 149 22.56 -16.58 -0.77
N SER A 150 23.31 -17.03 -1.77
CA SER A 150 24.15 -18.21 -1.65
C SER A 150 25.08 -17.97 -0.47
N LYS A 151 25.04 -18.90 0.49
CA LYS A 151 25.93 -18.96 1.66
C LYS A 151 27.39 -18.75 1.30
#